data_AF-A0A847D1M9-F1
#
_entry.id   AF-A0A847D1M9-F1
#
_cell.length_a   1.000
_cell.length_b   1.000
_cell.length_c   1.000
_cell.angle_alpha   90.00
_cell.angle_beta   90.00
_cell.angle_gamma   90.00
#
_symmetry.space_group_name_H-M   'P 1'
#
loop_
_entity.id
_entity.type
_entity.pdbx_description
1 polymer ?
#
loop_
_entity_poly.entity_id
_entity_poly.type
_entity_poly.pdbx_seq_one_letter_code
_entity_poly.pdbx_strand_id
1 'polypeptide(L)' 'MSEWDFLWDLSGQELTDAMSTGGTSDDWDYVEGSLKEKENKKRKAEWEELKLLRDSGQISKDDFIKRKTNLFSHD' A
#
# COMPACT_ATOMS: atom_id res chain seq x y z
N MET A 1 22.52 -12.81 -20.79
CA MET A 1 22.17 -12.92 -19.37
C MET A 1 20.81 -13.58 -19.36
N SER A 2 20.75 -14.79 -18.79
CA SER A 2 19.52 -15.57 -18.72
C SER A 2 18.56 -14.88 -17.77
N GLU A 3 17.26 -14.91 -18.07
CA GLU A 3 16.20 -14.44 -17.16
C GLU A 3 16.22 -15.16 -15.79
N TRP A 4 17.00 -16.24 -15.68
CA TRP A 4 17.20 -17.07 -14.49
C TRP A 4 18.57 -16.90 -13.83
N ASP A 5 19.40 -15.94 -14.27
CA ASP A 5 20.73 -15.70 -13.66
C ASP A 5 20.62 -15.30 -12.18
N PHE A 6 19.49 -14.71 -11.75
CA PHE A 6 19.23 -14.31 -10.35
C PHE A 6 19.04 -15.50 -9.40
N LEU A 7 18.69 -16.68 -9.92
CA LEU A 7 18.53 -17.89 -9.08
C LEU A 7 19.88 -18.43 -8.59
N TRP A 8 20.99 -18.11 -9.24
CA TRP A 8 22.31 -18.66 -8.88
C TRP A 8 22.87 -18.09 -7.58
N ASP A 9 22.41 -16.91 -7.18
CA ASP A 9 22.77 -16.27 -5.92
C ASP A 9 21.81 -16.64 -4.77
N LEU A 10 20.71 -17.35 -5.07
CA LEU A 10 19.71 -17.78 -4.09
C LEU A 10 19.94 -19.23 -3.65
N SER A 11 19.61 -19.56 -2.40
CA SER A 11 19.74 -20.93 -1.90
C SER A 11 18.59 -21.31 -0.96
N GLY A 12 18.33 -22.61 -0.83
CA GLY A 12 17.32 -23.12 0.11
C GLY A 12 15.88 -22.80 -0.30
N GLN A 13 15.08 -22.34 0.67
CA GLN A 13 13.64 -22.08 0.50
C GLN A 13 13.38 -20.98 -0.54
N GLU A 14 14.21 -19.93 -0.53
CA GLU A 14 14.07 -18.75 -1.39
C GLU A 14 14.29 -19.09 -2.87
N LEU A 15 15.22 -20.01 -3.18
CA LEU A 15 15.39 -20.55 -4.53
C LEU A 15 14.16 -21.35 -4.98
N THR A 16 13.52 -22.08 -4.07
CA THR A 16 12.32 -22.88 -4.37
C THR A 16 11.10 -21.99 -4.62
N ASP A 17 10.95 -20.94 -3.83
CA ASP A 17 9.90 -19.95 -3.98
C ASP A 17 10.10 -19.11 -5.24
N ALA A 18 11.33 -18.70 -5.55
CA ALA A 18 11.67 -18.00 -6.79
C ALA A 18 11.49 -18.85 -8.05
N MET A 19 11.83 -20.15 -8.02
CA MET A 19 11.57 -21.06 -9.14
C MET A 19 10.08 -21.32 -9.38
N SER A 20 9.25 -21.28 -8.34
CA SER A 20 7.82 -21.59 -8.44
C SER A 20 6.95 -20.36 -8.73
N THR A 21 7.32 -19.19 -8.19
CA THR A 21 6.56 -17.95 -8.32
C THR A 21 7.14 -16.98 -9.35
N GLY A 22 8.40 -17.18 -9.73
CA GLY A 22 9.12 -16.31 -10.66
C GLY A 22 9.58 -14.98 -10.06
N GLY A 23 9.48 -14.78 -8.75
CA GLY A 23 9.91 -13.56 -8.05
C GLY A 23 10.69 -13.84 -6.78
N THR A 24 11.64 -12.97 -6.44
CA THR A 24 12.47 -13.06 -5.23
C THR A 24 11.80 -12.41 -4.02
N SER A 25 12.37 -12.55 -2.82
CA SER A 25 11.90 -11.83 -1.64
C SER A 25 11.83 -10.31 -1.88
N ASP A 26 12.80 -9.75 -2.61
CA ASP A 26 12.86 -8.33 -2.94
C ASP A 26 11.70 -7.89 -3.85
N ASP A 27 11.25 -8.77 -4.76
CA ASP A 27 10.09 -8.49 -5.63
C ASP A 27 8.80 -8.41 -4.80
N TRP A 28 8.67 -9.28 -3.80
CA TRP A 28 7.53 -9.26 -2.88
C TRP A 28 7.55 -8.03 -1.96
N ASP A 29 8.72 -7.63 -1.47
CA ASP A 29 8.90 -6.39 -0.70
C ASP A 29 8.55 -5.14 -1.52
N TYR A 30 8.95 -5.12 -2.80
CA TYR A 30 8.56 -4.07 -3.74
C TYR A 30 7.04 -4.03 -3.95
N VAL A 31 6.41 -5.20 -4.14
CA VAL A 31 4.96 -5.31 -4.28
C VAL A 31 4.27 -4.82 -3.01
N GLU A 32 4.72 -5.22 -1.82
CA GLU A 32 4.16 -4.80 -0.54
C GLU A 32 4.32 -3.28 -0.34
N GLY A 33 5.49 -2.73 -0.63
CA GLY A 33 5.74 -1.28 -0.61
C GLY A 33 4.81 -0.53 -1.56
N SER A 34 4.62 -1.04 -2.78
CA SER A 34 3.73 -0.44 -3.77
C SER A 34 2.25 -0.49 -3.36
N LEU A 35 1.83 -1.54 -2.66
CA LEU A 35 0.47 -1.69 -2.13
C LEU A 35 0.24 -0.70 -0.98
N LYS A 36 1.17 -0.60 -0.03
CA LYS A 36 1.14 0.40 1.05
C LYS A 36 1.11 1.83 0.49
N GLU A 37 1.86 2.11 -0.57
CA GLU A 37 1.83 3.43 -1.21
C GLU A 37 0.47 3.73 -1.85
N LYS A 38 -0.17 2.75 -2.49
CA LYS A 38 -1.53 2.90 -3.05
C LYS A 38 -2.57 3.13 -1.95
N GLU A 39 -2.49 2.41 -0.84
CA GLU A 39 -3.37 2.61 0.32
C GLU A 39 -3.19 4.00 0.93
N ASN A 40 -1.93 4.43 1.09
CA ASN A 40 -1.62 5.78 1.56
C ASN A 40 -2.13 6.87 0.61
N LYS A 41 -2.06 6.64 -0.71
CA LYS A 41 -2.63 7.56 -1.72
C LYS A 41 -4.16 7.63 -1.62
N LYS A 42 -4.85 6.50 -1.43
CA LYS A 42 -6.31 6.47 -1.21
C LYS A 42 -6.70 7.20 0.07
N ARG A 43 -6.02 6.91 1.18
CA ARG A 43 -6.24 7.57 2.48
C ARG A 43 -6.03 9.09 2.37
N LYS A 44 -5.00 9.53 1.64
CA LYS A 44 -4.78 10.95 1.34
C LYS A 44 -5.88 11.56 0.47
N ALA A 45 -6.35 10.86 -0.56
CA ALA A 45 -7.42 11.36 -1.42
C ALA A 45 -8.74 11.54 -0.64
N GLU A 46 -9.12 10.54 0.15
CA GLU A 46 -10.30 10.61 1.03
C GLU A 46 -10.15 11.73 2.08
N TRP A 47 -8.93 11.95 2.59
CA TRP A 47 -8.64 13.08 3.49
C TRP A 47 -8.79 14.45 2.80
N GLU A 48 -8.31 14.61 1.57
CA GLU A 48 -8.50 15.84 0.80
C GLU A 48 -9.97 16.08 0.49
N GLU A 49 -10.73 15.05 0.11
CA GLU A 49 -12.17 15.15 -0.14
C GLU A 49 -12.93 15.59 1.13
N LEU A 50 -12.60 15.00 2.30
CA LEU A 50 -13.17 15.41 3.58
C LEU A 50 -12.83 16.87 3.94
N LYS A 51 -11.62 17.34 3.62
CA LYS A 51 -11.24 18.75 3.82
C LYS A 51 -12.00 19.68 2.88
N LEU A 52 -12.17 19.31 1.60
CA LEU A 52 -12.97 20.08 0.65
C LEU A 52 -14.42 20.19 1.10
N LEU A 53 -15.01 19.11 1.59
CA LEU A 53 -16.37 19.10 2.16
C LEU A 53 -16.50 20.02 3.38
N ARG A 54 -15.46 20.10 4.22
CA ARG A 54 -15.40 21.03 5.35
C ARG A 54 -15.33 22.48 4.85
N ASP A 55 -14.46 22.75 3.89
CA ASP A 55 -14.21 24.10 3.37
C ASP A 55 -15.38 24.63 2.55
N SER A 56 -16.14 23.74 1.88
CA SER A 56 -17.38 24.08 1.20
C SER A 56 -18.56 24.31 2.15
N GLY A 57 -18.40 24.06 3.46
CA GLY A 57 -19.44 24.19 4.46
C GLY A 57 -20.56 23.13 4.34
N GLN A 58 -20.35 22.08 3.56
CA GLN A 58 -21.35 21.01 3.34
C GLN A 58 -21.46 20.04 4.52
N ILE A 59 -20.48 20.02 5.42
CA ILE A 59 -20.46 19.11 6.58
C ILE A 59 -20.27 19.89 7.89
N SER A 60 -20.96 19.43 8.93
CA SER A 60 -20.77 19.94 10.29
C SER A 60 -19.40 19.54 10.84
N LYS A 61 -18.89 20.31 11.80
CA LYS A 61 -17.63 20.02 12.50
C LYS A 61 -17.66 18.65 13.19
N ASP A 62 -18.82 18.23 13.70
CA ASP A 62 -19.01 16.93 14.34
C ASP A 62 -18.96 15.77 13.33
N ASP A 63 -19.53 15.97 12.14
CA ASP A 63 -19.49 14.98 11.06
C ASP A 63 -18.08 14.85 10.48
N PHE A 64 -17.32 15.94 10.42
CA PHE A 64 -15.91 15.92 10.06
C PHE A 64 -15.07 15.11 11.05
N ILE A 65 -15.32 15.27 12.36
CA ILE A 65 -14.60 14.52 13.40
C ILE A 65 -14.91 13.02 13.29
N LYS A 66 -16.18 12.63 13.14
CA LYS A 66 -16.58 11.21 12.98
C LYS A 66 -15.96 10.56 11.75
N ARG A 67 -15.97 11.26 10.61
CA ARG A 67 -15.37 10.75 9.37
C ARG A 67 -13.85 10.68 9.46
N LYS A 68 -13.21 11.67 10.09
CA LYS A 68 -11.77 11.64 10.38
C LYS A 68 -11.42 10.47 11.29
N THR A 69 -12.15 10.24 12.38
CA THR A 69 -11.87 9.11 13.27
C THR A 69 -12.01 7.78 12.53
N ASN A 70 -13.06 7.60 11.73
CA ASN A 70 -13.21 6.37 10.93
C ASN A 70 -12.09 6.19 9.89
N LEU A 71 -11.56 7.27 9.31
CA LEU A 71 -10.46 7.23 8.34
C LEU A 71 -9.12 6.79 8.95
N PHE A 72 -8.94 7.02 10.25
CA PHE A 72 -7.68 6.77 10.98
C PHE A 72 -7.82 5.72 12.10
N SER A 73 -9.00 5.15 12.34
CA SER A 73 -9.23 4.14 13.40
C SER A 73 -9.02 2.70 12.94
N HIS A 74 -8.41 2.48 11.77
CA HIS A 74 -8.14 1.15 11.21
C HIS A 74 -6.66 0.76 11.26
N ASP A 75 -5.85 1.46 12.06
CA ASP A 75 -4.48 1.04 12.42
C ASP A 75 -4.49 0.22 13.73
#